data_AF-A0A7K1SV73-F1
#
_entry.id   AF-A0A7K1SV73-F1
#
_cell.length_a   1.000
_cell.length_b   1.000
_cell.length_c   1.000
_cell.angle_alpha   90.00
_cell.angle_beta   90.00
_cell.angle_gamma   90.00
#
_symmetry.space_group_name_H-M   'P 1'
#
loop_
_entity.id
_entity.type
_entity.pdbx_description
1 polymer ?
#
loop_
_entity_poly.entity_id
_entity_poly.type
_entity_poly.pdbx_seq_one_letter_code
_entity_poly.pdbx_strand_id
1 'polypeptide(L)'
;MLIPKIQLFILANIAWASLGLNYQPKPNPQPKLKGSFTIKRKQQLVWLILPKIDSAKMDCIGGCAVVLKFADPKIPTIKVKGAIGGTLYNLGDLNNDGKDEVGVLHEWFNGCWNAFDVYTFKHGFWEMAVQPISTHCNQWEANLKPIVKDPAKKGFVKITYSAFENNDIVFKTKSVAVK
;
A
#
# COMPACT_ATOMS: atom_id res chain seq x y z
N MET A 1 38.18 40.22 25.61
CA MET A 1 38.02 38.77 25.90
C MET A 1 36.55 38.45 25.69
N LEU A 2 36.22 37.73 24.61
CA LEU A 2 34.86 37.41 24.19
C LEU A 2 34.24 36.32 25.08
N ILE A 3 32.97 36.48 25.44
CA ILE A 3 32.09 35.40 25.95
C ILE A 3 30.91 35.29 24.98
N PRO A 4 30.51 34.07 24.53
CA PRO A 4 29.65 33.89 23.38
C PRO A 4 28.14 33.87 23.72
N LYS A 5 27.37 34.13 22.66
CA LYS A 5 25.91 34.14 22.54
C LYS A 5 25.27 32.78 22.91
N ILE A 6 24.21 32.82 23.72
CA ILE A 6 23.14 31.82 23.70
C ILE A 6 21.89 32.52 23.19
N GLN A 7 21.39 32.04 22.05
CA GLN A 7 20.29 32.64 21.32
C GLN A 7 18.96 32.14 21.90
N LEU A 8 18.16 33.12 22.35
CA LEU A 8 16.80 33.01 22.85
C LEU A 8 15.83 32.86 21.66
N PHE A 9 14.94 31.86 21.69
CA PHE A 9 13.70 31.85 20.91
C PHE A 9 12.60 31.35 21.87
N ILE A 10 11.96 32.24 22.61
CA ILE A 10 10.72 32.98 22.26
C ILE A 10 9.58 32.03 21.87
N LEU A 11 8.72 31.81 22.87
CA LEU A 11 7.33 31.41 22.73
C LEU A 11 6.61 32.38 21.78
N ALA A 12 5.95 31.85 20.76
CA ALA A 12 4.89 32.56 20.06
C ALA A 12 3.64 31.68 20.05
N ASN A 13 2.84 31.85 21.09
CA ASN A 13 1.39 31.63 21.01
C ASN A 13 0.84 32.68 20.05
N ILE A 14 0.31 32.25 18.91
CA ILE A 14 -0.52 33.10 18.07
C ILE A 14 -1.90 32.44 17.97
N ALA A 15 -2.86 33.11 18.59
CA ALA A 15 -4.28 32.83 18.48
C ALA A 15 -4.76 33.01 17.04
N TRP A 16 -5.52 32.04 16.52
CA TRP A 16 -6.40 32.22 15.37
C TRP A 16 -7.76 31.61 15.72
N ALA A 17 -8.66 32.45 16.23
CA ALA A 17 -10.09 32.24 16.11
C ALA A 17 -10.61 33.13 14.97
N SER A 18 -11.64 32.65 14.28
CA SER A 18 -12.43 33.33 13.23
C SER A 18 -11.84 33.39 11.81
N LEU A 19 -12.00 32.28 11.10
CA LEU A 19 -12.59 32.16 9.77
C LEU A 19 -12.88 30.66 9.57
N GLY A 20 -14.14 30.29 9.36
CA GLY A 20 -14.61 28.91 9.23
C GLY A 20 -14.13 28.20 7.96
N LEU A 21 -12.84 28.13 7.73
CA LEU A 21 -12.21 27.26 6.75
C LEU A 21 -11.87 25.96 7.45
N ASN A 22 -12.68 24.93 7.21
CA ASN A 22 -12.32 23.54 7.48
C ASN A 22 -10.93 23.29 6.89
N TYR A 23 -9.89 23.26 7.72
CA TYR A 23 -8.57 22.78 7.33
C TYR A 23 -8.72 21.30 7.04
N GLN A 24 -8.98 20.98 5.77
CA GLN A 24 -8.80 19.64 5.25
C GLN A 24 -7.29 19.53 4.96
N PRO A 25 -6.54 18.67 5.65
CA PRO A 25 -5.15 18.43 5.27
C PRO A 25 -5.16 18.03 3.80
N LYS A 26 -4.47 18.81 2.95
CA LYS A 26 -4.29 18.44 1.54
C LYS A 26 -3.66 17.04 1.55
N PRO A 27 -4.26 16.03 0.91
CA PRO A 27 -3.66 14.71 0.90
C PRO A 27 -2.25 14.85 0.32
N ASN A 28 -1.25 14.45 1.09
CA ASN A 28 0.12 14.35 0.61
C ASN A 28 0.07 13.51 -0.67
N PRO A 29 0.57 13.99 -1.83
CA PRO A 29 0.49 13.21 -3.06
C PRO A 29 1.19 11.87 -2.83
N GLN A 30 0.38 10.81 -2.77
CA GLN A 30 0.88 9.46 -2.63
C GLN A 30 1.86 9.18 -3.79
N PRO A 31 3.03 8.56 -3.52
CA PRO A 31 4.01 8.31 -4.55
C PRO A 31 3.38 7.50 -5.68
N LYS A 32 3.57 7.97 -6.92
CA LYS A 32 3.08 7.26 -8.10
C LYS A 32 3.98 6.06 -8.34
N LEU A 33 3.40 4.87 -8.38
CA LEU A 33 4.11 3.66 -8.77
C LEU A 33 4.16 3.57 -10.30
N LYS A 34 5.31 3.18 -10.85
CA LYS A 34 5.52 2.99 -12.29
C LYS A 34 5.62 1.49 -12.62
N GLY A 35 5.00 1.05 -13.72
CA GLY A 35 5.11 -0.33 -14.20
C GLY A 35 4.45 -0.60 -15.55
N SER A 36 4.64 -1.81 -16.06
CA SER A 36 4.08 -2.32 -17.33
C SER A 36 2.98 -3.35 -17.04
N PHE A 37 1.81 -2.85 -16.63
CA PHE A 37 0.73 -3.65 -16.05
C PHE A 37 -0.21 -4.37 -17.04
N THR A 38 -0.10 -4.10 -18.34
CA THR A 38 -1.01 -4.67 -19.36
C THR A 38 -0.22 -5.30 -20.48
N ILE A 39 -0.89 -6.13 -21.30
CA ILE A 39 -0.25 -6.89 -22.39
C ILE A 39 0.46 -5.99 -23.42
N LYS A 40 0.05 -4.72 -23.51
CA LYS A 40 0.70 -3.72 -24.39
C LYS A 40 2.10 -3.31 -23.90
N ARG A 41 2.46 -3.68 -22.65
CA ARG A 41 3.73 -3.39 -21.96
C ARG A 41 4.15 -1.92 -21.93
N LYS A 42 3.24 -1.00 -22.26
CA LYS A 42 3.47 0.44 -22.11
C LYS A 42 3.59 0.77 -20.62
N GLN A 43 4.63 1.52 -20.27
CA GLN A 43 4.81 2.03 -18.91
C GLN A 43 3.64 2.93 -18.51
N GLN A 44 3.13 2.71 -17.30
CA GLN A 44 2.00 3.40 -16.71
C GLN A 44 2.34 3.88 -15.30
N LEU A 45 1.69 4.95 -14.87
CA LEU A 45 1.69 5.38 -13.48
C LEU A 45 0.38 4.93 -12.83
N VAL A 46 0.47 4.47 -11.59
CA VAL A 46 -0.68 4.14 -10.74
C VAL A 46 -0.52 4.83 -9.39
N TRP A 47 -1.62 5.28 -8.82
CA TRP A 47 -1.66 5.94 -7.51
C TRP A 47 -2.96 5.61 -6.78
N LEU A 48 -2.95 5.81 -5.47
CA LEU A 48 -4.13 5.62 -4.62
C LEU A 48 -5.00 6.87 -4.56
N ILE A 49 -6.29 6.66 -4.60
CA ILE A 49 -7.31 7.60 -4.16
C ILE A 49 -7.82 7.08 -2.81
N LEU A 50 -7.64 7.90 -1.78
CA LEU A 50 -7.98 7.55 -0.40
C LEU A 50 -9.47 7.82 -0.12
N PRO A 51 -10.11 7.05 0.79
CA PRO A 51 -11.44 7.37 1.25
C PRO A 51 -11.45 8.67 2.06
N LYS A 52 -12.64 9.24 2.25
CA LYS A 52 -12.83 10.30 3.24
C LYS A 52 -12.85 9.68 4.63
N ILE A 53 -12.09 10.25 5.55
CA ILE A 53 -11.94 9.75 6.92
C ILE A 53 -12.65 10.70 7.90
N ASP A 54 -13.43 10.13 8.81
CA ASP A 54 -13.88 10.78 10.05
C ASP A 54 -12.89 10.41 11.16
N SER A 55 -11.91 11.30 11.39
CA SER A 55 -10.81 11.04 12.32
C SER A 55 -11.26 10.95 13.77
N ALA A 56 -12.38 11.59 14.14
CA ALA A 56 -12.90 11.54 15.50
C ALA A 56 -13.48 10.16 15.84
N LYS A 57 -13.92 9.41 14.82
CA LYS A 57 -14.54 8.09 14.97
C LYS A 57 -13.66 6.93 14.51
N MET A 58 -12.47 7.23 13.95
CA MET A 58 -11.62 6.24 13.29
C MET A 58 -12.42 5.40 12.27
N ASP A 59 -13.19 6.10 11.43
CA ASP A 59 -14.08 5.48 10.45
C ASP A 59 -14.03 6.24 9.10
N CYS A 60 -14.64 5.66 8.06
CA CYS A 60 -14.68 6.23 6.71
C CYS A 60 -16.08 6.69 6.32
N ILE A 61 -16.18 7.92 5.80
CA ILE A 61 -17.42 8.47 5.29
C ILE A 61 -17.73 7.82 3.93
N GLY A 62 -18.79 7.02 3.87
CA GLY A 62 -19.19 6.30 2.66
C GLY A 62 -18.44 4.97 2.43
N GLY A 63 -17.71 4.48 3.45
CA GLY A 63 -17.05 3.18 3.49
C GLY A 63 -15.53 3.24 3.26
N CYS A 64 -14.81 2.34 3.94
CA CYS A 64 -13.36 2.25 3.84
C CYS A 64 -12.94 1.45 2.61
N ALA A 65 -12.62 2.17 1.53
CA ALA A 65 -11.99 1.59 0.37
C ALA A 65 -11.03 2.58 -0.27
N VAL A 66 -9.83 2.10 -0.61
CA VAL A 66 -8.91 2.82 -1.47
C VAL A 66 -9.11 2.39 -2.92
N VAL A 67 -8.86 3.30 -3.85
CA VAL A 67 -8.97 3.02 -5.29
C VAL A 67 -7.62 3.24 -5.96
N LEU A 68 -7.08 2.21 -6.59
CA LEU A 68 -5.93 2.35 -7.46
C LEU A 68 -6.40 2.89 -8.81
N LYS A 69 -5.89 4.06 -9.19
CA LYS A 69 -6.17 4.70 -10.47
C LYS A 69 -4.93 4.75 -11.34
N PHE A 70 -5.09 4.37 -12.60
CA PHE A 70 -4.03 4.36 -13.60
C PHE A 70 -4.05 5.65 -14.43
N ALA A 71 -2.89 6.04 -14.95
CA ALA A 71 -2.73 7.19 -15.82
C ALA A 71 -3.54 7.08 -17.12
N ASP A 72 -3.53 5.90 -17.76
CA ASP A 72 -4.41 5.61 -18.89
C ASP A 72 -5.83 5.28 -18.36
N PRO A 73 -6.83 6.12 -18.65
CA PRO A 73 -8.21 5.89 -18.18
C PRO A 73 -8.88 4.67 -18.80
N LYS A 74 -8.27 4.04 -19.82
CA LYS A 74 -8.76 2.78 -20.42
C LYS A 74 -8.40 1.57 -19.58
N ILE A 75 -7.46 1.69 -18.64
CA ILE A 75 -7.13 0.63 -17.69
C ILE A 75 -8.12 0.74 -16.53
N PRO A 76 -8.89 -0.32 -16.21
CA PRO A 76 -9.85 -0.27 -15.12
C PRO A 76 -9.15 -0.04 -13.79
N THR A 77 -9.85 0.60 -12.86
CA THR A 77 -9.36 0.82 -11.50
C THR A 77 -9.46 -0.46 -10.66
N ILE A 78 -8.72 -0.50 -9.56
CA ILE A 78 -8.84 -1.55 -8.54
C ILE A 78 -9.46 -0.93 -7.29
N LYS A 79 -10.54 -1.52 -6.77
CA LYS A 79 -11.15 -1.09 -5.51
C LYS A 79 -10.76 -2.07 -4.41
N VAL A 80 -9.96 -1.59 -3.47
CA VAL A 80 -9.49 -2.37 -2.31
C VAL A 80 -10.34 -1.98 -1.12
N LYS A 81 -11.13 -2.92 -0.59
CA LYS A 81 -11.99 -2.70 0.58
C LYS A 81 -11.22 -2.94 1.87
N GLY A 82 -11.66 -2.31 2.97
CA GLY A 82 -11.02 -2.51 4.28
C GLY A 82 -9.63 -1.90 4.35
N ALA A 83 -9.44 -0.75 3.71
CA ALA A 83 -8.21 0.01 3.72
C ALA A 83 -8.53 1.51 3.75
N ILE A 84 -7.74 2.28 4.50
CA ILE A 84 -7.81 3.74 4.54
C ILE A 84 -6.66 4.41 3.78
N GLY A 85 -5.66 3.61 3.43
CA GLY A 85 -4.44 4.00 2.74
C GLY A 85 -3.73 2.76 2.23
N GLY A 86 -2.47 2.93 1.87
CA GLY A 86 -1.65 1.80 1.48
C GLY A 86 -0.36 2.18 0.78
N THR A 87 0.57 1.22 0.76
CA THR A 87 1.80 1.32 -0.01
C THR A 87 1.70 0.44 -1.25
N LEU A 88 1.98 1.03 -2.41
CA LEU A 88 1.98 0.35 -3.70
C LEU A 88 3.34 -0.27 -4.02
N TYR A 89 3.32 -1.47 -4.59
CA TYR A 89 4.51 -2.20 -5.03
C TYR A 89 4.36 -2.65 -6.48
N ASN A 90 5.38 -2.40 -7.30
CA ASN A 90 5.53 -3.09 -8.58
C ASN A 90 6.28 -4.39 -8.29
N LEU A 91 5.63 -5.53 -8.47
CA LEU A 91 6.18 -6.84 -8.17
C LEU A 91 6.89 -7.46 -9.37
N GLY A 92 6.91 -6.76 -10.51
CA GLY A 92 7.30 -7.29 -11.80
C GLY A 92 6.35 -8.37 -12.27
N ASP A 93 6.71 -9.01 -13.37
CA ASP A 93 5.96 -10.11 -13.97
C ASP A 93 6.22 -11.42 -13.23
N LEU A 94 5.41 -11.75 -12.23
CA LEU A 94 5.55 -12.90 -11.33
C LEU A 94 5.29 -14.24 -12.01
N ASN A 95 4.35 -14.30 -12.95
CA ASN A 95 3.93 -15.55 -13.61
C ASN A 95 4.54 -15.76 -15.02
N ASN A 96 5.32 -14.79 -15.51
CA ASN A 96 5.93 -14.74 -16.85
C ASN A 96 4.92 -14.61 -17.99
N ASP A 97 3.85 -13.85 -17.77
CA ASP A 97 2.81 -13.58 -18.77
C ASP A 97 2.99 -12.22 -19.50
N GLY A 98 4.12 -11.56 -19.24
CA GLY A 98 4.54 -10.31 -19.85
C GLY A 98 4.01 -9.04 -19.19
N LYS A 99 3.27 -9.15 -18.07
CA LYS A 99 2.66 -8.03 -17.36
C LYS A 99 3.17 -7.98 -15.93
N ASP A 100 3.36 -6.78 -15.39
CA ASP A 100 3.72 -6.61 -13.98
C ASP A 100 2.50 -6.83 -13.07
N GLU A 101 2.68 -7.55 -11.96
CA GLU A 101 1.72 -7.58 -10.86
C GLU A 101 1.83 -6.35 -9.96
N VAL A 102 0.69 -5.92 -9.42
CA VAL A 102 0.60 -4.81 -8.46
C VAL A 102 0.35 -5.35 -7.07
N GLY A 103 1.26 -5.04 -6.14
CA GLY A 103 1.08 -5.28 -4.71
C GLY A 103 0.51 -4.06 -3.99
N VAL A 104 -0.35 -4.29 -3.01
CA VAL A 104 -0.90 -3.25 -2.13
C VAL A 104 -0.79 -3.71 -0.69
N LEU A 105 0.07 -3.07 0.08
CA LEU A 105 0.03 -3.17 1.54
C LEU A 105 -1.07 -2.26 2.04
N HIS A 106 -2.06 -2.81 2.73
CA HIS A 106 -3.14 -2.01 3.31
C HIS A 106 -2.61 -1.16 4.45
N GLU A 107 -3.17 0.03 4.62
CA GLU A 107 -3.06 0.79 5.86
C GLU A 107 -4.42 0.80 6.57
N TRP A 108 -4.36 0.73 7.89
CA TRP A 108 -5.49 0.83 8.79
C TRP A 108 -5.23 1.87 9.89
N PHE A 109 -6.26 2.25 10.62
CA PHE A 109 -6.17 3.30 11.65
C PHE A 109 -5.18 2.96 12.77
N ASN A 110 -5.09 1.68 13.12
CA ASN A 110 -4.24 1.16 14.17
C ASN A 110 -3.88 -0.30 13.92
N GLY A 111 -2.81 -0.75 14.58
CA GLY A 111 -2.33 -2.12 14.50
C GLY A 111 -1.30 -2.34 13.38
N CYS A 112 -0.48 -3.37 13.57
CA CYS A 112 0.56 -3.75 12.62
C CYS A 112 0.12 -4.87 11.66
N TRP A 113 -0.99 -5.54 11.95
CA TRP A 113 -1.55 -6.59 11.11
C TRP A 113 -2.27 -5.98 9.92
N ASN A 114 -1.77 -6.26 8.72
CA ASN A 114 -2.31 -5.73 7.49
C ASN A 114 -2.40 -6.84 6.42
N ALA A 115 -3.39 -6.71 5.55
CA ALA A 115 -3.44 -7.51 4.34
C ALA A 115 -2.46 -6.93 3.31
N PHE A 116 -1.81 -7.82 2.57
CA PHE A 116 -1.08 -7.49 1.36
C PHE A 116 -1.77 -8.16 0.18
N ASP A 117 -2.44 -7.35 -0.63
CA ASP A 117 -3.13 -7.80 -1.83
C ASP A 117 -2.18 -7.83 -3.02
N VAL A 118 -2.38 -8.78 -3.93
CA VAL A 118 -1.61 -8.92 -5.18
C VAL A 118 -2.59 -9.05 -6.33
N TYR A 119 -2.51 -8.12 -7.27
CA TYR A 119 -3.39 -8.06 -8.43
C TYR A 119 -2.63 -8.36 -9.71
N THR A 120 -3.25 -9.14 -10.59
CA THR A 120 -2.83 -9.38 -11.97
C THR A 120 -3.92 -8.92 -12.94
N PHE A 121 -3.52 -8.48 -14.12
CA PHE A 121 -4.44 -7.97 -15.14
C PHE A 121 -4.75 -9.05 -16.16
N LYS A 122 -5.97 -9.59 -16.17
CA LYS A 122 -6.36 -10.70 -17.04
C LYS A 122 -7.67 -10.40 -17.75
N HIS A 123 -7.73 -10.72 -19.04
CA HIS A 123 -8.93 -10.54 -19.88
C HIS A 123 -9.60 -9.17 -19.78
N GLY A 124 -8.81 -8.10 -19.60
CA GLY A 124 -9.31 -6.74 -19.54
C GLY A 124 -9.77 -6.27 -18.15
N PHE A 125 -9.63 -7.09 -17.11
CA PHE A 125 -9.97 -6.73 -15.73
C PHE A 125 -8.86 -7.11 -14.75
N TRP A 126 -8.95 -6.60 -13.53
CA TRP A 126 -8.04 -6.93 -12.43
C TRP A 126 -8.62 -8.06 -11.57
N GLU A 127 -7.79 -9.03 -11.24
CA GLU A 127 -8.13 -10.10 -10.31
C GLU A 127 -6.99 -10.35 -9.32
N MET A 128 -7.32 -11.00 -8.20
CA MET A 128 -6.33 -11.39 -7.20
C MET A 128 -5.43 -12.49 -7.76
N ALA A 129 -4.14 -12.17 -7.95
CA ALA A 129 -3.13 -13.09 -8.45
C ALA A 129 -2.91 -14.28 -7.50
N VAL A 130 -3.02 -14.02 -6.19
CA VAL A 130 -3.01 -14.99 -5.09
C VAL A 130 -4.01 -14.54 -4.01
N GLN A 131 -4.31 -15.40 -3.04
CA GLN A 131 -5.11 -14.97 -1.88
C GLN A 131 -4.40 -13.84 -1.10
N PRO A 132 -5.16 -12.91 -0.47
CA PRO A 132 -4.58 -11.87 0.38
C PRO A 132 -3.60 -12.45 1.40
N ILE A 133 -2.44 -11.81 1.53
CA ILE A 133 -1.35 -12.28 2.37
C ILE A 133 -1.46 -11.56 3.72
N SER A 134 -1.57 -12.30 4.82
CA SER A 134 -1.52 -11.70 6.16
C SER A 134 -0.08 -11.31 6.49
N THR A 135 0.13 -10.06 6.89
CA THR A 135 1.45 -9.51 7.20
C THR A 135 1.42 -8.74 8.50
N HIS A 136 2.53 -8.73 9.22
CA HIS A 136 2.79 -7.89 10.38
C HIS A 136 3.94 -6.92 10.09
N CYS A 137 3.98 -5.76 10.73
CA CYS A 137 5.05 -4.75 10.52
C CYS A 137 6.47 -5.32 10.70
N ASN A 138 6.70 -6.23 11.65
CA ASN A 138 7.96 -6.96 11.86
C ASN A 138 8.51 -7.61 10.57
N GLN A 139 7.65 -7.95 9.61
CA GLN A 139 8.09 -8.54 8.34
C GLN A 139 8.96 -7.57 7.53
N TRP A 140 8.65 -6.27 7.55
CA TRP A 140 9.47 -5.23 6.90
C TRP A 140 10.75 -4.93 7.67
N GLU A 141 10.70 -4.95 9.00
CA GLU A 141 11.88 -4.81 9.86
C GLU A 141 12.89 -5.94 9.63
N ALA A 142 12.38 -7.16 9.40
CA ALA A 142 13.16 -8.32 9.02
C ALA A 142 13.56 -8.34 7.52
N ASN A 143 13.22 -7.31 6.74
CA ASN A 143 13.48 -7.20 5.30
C ASN A 143 12.93 -8.39 4.49
N LEU A 144 11.79 -8.95 4.92
CA LEU A 144 11.14 -10.07 4.26
C LEU A 144 10.11 -9.57 3.25
N LYS A 145 10.29 -9.95 1.98
CA LYS A 145 9.31 -9.65 0.93
C LYS A 145 8.09 -10.57 1.08
N PRO A 146 6.86 -10.04 0.99
CA PRO A 146 5.64 -10.84 1.14
C PRO A 146 5.45 -11.84 0.01
N ILE A 147 5.98 -11.55 -1.18
CA ILE A 147 5.85 -12.40 -2.36
C ILE A 147 7.06 -12.24 -3.28
N VAL A 148 7.56 -13.37 -3.79
CA VAL A 148 8.62 -13.44 -4.80
C VAL A 148 8.36 -14.61 -5.75
N LYS A 149 8.96 -14.61 -6.94
CA LYS A 149 8.93 -15.79 -7.83
C LYS A 149 9.45 -17.03 -7.14
N ASP A 150 8.84 -18.19 -7.40
CA ASP A 150 9.42 -19.47 -7.02
C ASP A 150 10.42 -19.92 -8.10
N PRO A 151 11.73 -19.94 -7.82
CA PRO A 151 12.72 -20.34 -8.81
C PRO A 151 12.62 -21.82 -9.19
N ALA A 152 11.99 -22.66 -8.35
CA ALA A 152 11.86 -24.08 -8.60
C ALA A 152 10.64 -24.43 -9.46
N LYS A 153 9.66 -23.52 -9.59
CA LYS A 153 8.36 -23.81 -10.22
C LYS A 153 7.89 -22.62 -11.06
N LYS A 154 7.93 -22.78 -12.39
CA LYS A 154 7.45 -21.76 -13.32
C LYS A 154 5.95 -21.48 -13.09
N GLY A 155 5.57 -20.20 -13.02
CA GLY A 155 4.19 -19.78 -12.76
C GLY A 155 3.78 -19.82 -11.28
N PHE A 156 4.72 -20.12 -10.38
CA PHE A 156 4.49 -20.13 -8.94
C PHE A 156 5.27 -18.99 -8.27
N VAL A 157 4.79 -18.63 -7.09
CA VAL A 157 5.40 -17.64 -6.19
C VAL A 157 5.58 -18.26 -4.81
N LYS A 158 6.66 -17.85 -4.14
CA LYS A 158 6.83 -18.06 -2.71
C LYS A 158 6.21 -16.88 -1.97
N ILE A 159 5.20 -17.17 -1.17
CA ILE A 159 4.54 -16.22 -0.27
C ILE A 159 5.17 -16.35 1.11
N THR A 160 5.61 -15.24 1.67
CA THR A 160 5.97 -15.11 3.09
C THR A 160 4.84 -14.38 3.80
N TYR A 161 4.24 -15.03 4.80
CA TYR A 161 3.12 -14.49 5.56
C TYR A 161 3.44 -14.54 7.05
N SER A 162 2.87 -13.59 7.80
CA SER A 162 2.97 -13.54 9.24
C SER A 162 1.83 -14.36 9.87
N ALA A 163 2.11 -15.04 10.97
CA ALA A 163 1.13 -15.76 11.79
C ALA A 163 1.42 -15.53 13.27
N PHE A 164 0.41 -15.73 14.11
CA PHE A 164 0.55 -15.66 15.56
C PHE A 164 0.55 -17.07 16.14
N GLU A 165 1.65 -17.50 16.74
CA GLU A 165 1.83 -18.85 17.29
C GLU A 165 2.58 -18.79 18.61
N ASN A 166 2.07 -19.49 19.64
CA ASN A 166 2.69 -19.55 20.96
C ASN A 166 3.05 -18.17 21.56
N ASN A 167 2.16 -17.19 21.38
CA ASN A 167 2.34 -15.78 21.78
C ASN A 167 3.42 -14.99 20.99
N ASP A 168 3.97 -15.57 19.93
CA ASP A 168 4.97 -14.93 19.09
C ASP A 168 4.44 -14.67 17.66
N ILE A 169 5.01 -13.66 17.02
CA ILE A 169 4.83 -13.42 15.59
C ILE A 169 5.88 -14.23 14.84
N VAL A 170 5.42 -15.18 14.04
CA VAL A 170 6.29 -16.03 13.22
C VAL A 170 6.06 -15.76 11.74
N PHE A 171 7.10 -15.96 10.93
CA PHE A 171 7.02 -15.87 9.48
C PHE A 171 7.02 -17.26 8.88
N LYS A 172 6.04 -17.53 8.02
CA LYS A 172 5.88 -18.80 7.33
C LYS A 172 5.93 -18.59 5.83
N THR A 173 6.38 -19.61 5.12
CA THR A 173 6.47 -19.58 3.66
C THR A 173 5.69 -20.71 3.03
N LYS A 174 5.02 -20.42 1.91
CA LYS A 174 4.39 -21.43 1.06
C LYS A 174 4.57 -21.09 -0.41
N SER A 175 4.63 -22.12 -1.26
CA SER A 175 4.65 -21.96 -2.72
C SER A 175 3.24 -22.16 -3.26
N VAL A 176 2.76 -21.21 -4.07
CA VAL A 176 1.42 -21.26 -4.69
C VAL A 176 1.48 -20.85 -6.15
N ALA A 177 0.55 -21.39 -6.95
CA ALA A 177 0.39 -20.96 -8.33
C ALA A 177 -0.17 -19.53 -8.38
N VAL A 178 0.31 -18.75 -9.33
CA VAL A 178 -0.30 -17.47 -9.70
C VAL A 178 -1.45 -17.75 -10.66
N LYS A 179 -2.58 -17.04 -10.50
CA LYS A 179 -3.75 -17.18 -11.37
C LYS A 179 -3.53 -16.61 -12.77
#